data_AF-A0A925CD04-F1
#
_entry.id   AF-A0A925CD04-F1
#
_cell.length_a   1.000
_cell.length_b   1.000
_cell.length_c   1.000
_cell.angle_alpha   90.00
_cell.angle_beta   90.00
_cell.angle_gamma   90.00
#
_symmetry.space_group_name_H-M   'P 1'
#
loop_
_entity.id
_entity.type
_entity.pdbx_description
1 polymer ?
#
loop_
_entity_poly.entity_id
_entity_poly.type
_entity_poly.pdbx_seq_one_letter_code
_entity_poly.pdbx_strand_id
1 'polypeptide(L)'
;MLRKLLAAPRWHLPLLVGLCLLLYWFNLGASGFAASEGHRVIPGWTMLETGNWLKIELFGQTYLRKPPGMPWAVAASAFFFGESEFSARAVSAFSATLGVLLSYLFASRWFGKPWGLAAGVTHVLMPLLFEPARAAEIEALNNLGTQLAAFFLIDLLIWMPTEWRRPTTSNIALSANHLARCAAAALGIVIAVLAKGPAGAHVLIAVVGASCVVARSTRPLVRPGLWISLVLAAAVVAPIALAVLRANSDNPAITQSPVAFLWERHRLLGIATLAPAAFIAALPASLWLLFPWGSDARAEGRGSDQPRFRVARALGFAWVISIAILVISGVSNPRYAMPAAALLPSLAAYVACGCATSDFTPTRRRIARLMCLTTPLQAAVLLLLGLLTWGLYKDDLRDSRGGSLHGQALAHTIKSNAIIWADDLIEARPDILLGAQHRARLDGIRITPLWKKAEMLRAELPPPGALIALRTDAGSTEHERYAHHLAAGRLELIYTTRVSDILSFRTYRALEPASP
;
A
#
# COMPACT_ATOMS: atom_id res chain seq x y z
N MET A 1 -36.06 10.44 -0.71
CA MET A 1 -35.70 9.01 -0.92
C MET A 1 -34.30 8.68 -0.41
N LEU A 2 -33.23 9.35 -0.88
CA LEU A 2 -31.83 9.08 -0.50
C LEU A 2 -31.55 9.14 1.02
N ARG A 3 -32.07 10.13 1.75
CA ARG A 3 -31.91 10.21 3.23
C ARG A 3 -32.50 9.01 3.97
N LYS A 4 -33.65 8.48 3.53
CA LYS A 4 -34.29 7.29 4.12
C LYS A 4 -33.49 6.01 3.83
N LEU A 5 -32.88 5.92 2.65
CA LEU A 5 -31.95 4.83 2.27
C LEU A 5 -30.68 4.85 3.11
N LEU A 6 -30.04 6.01 3.25
CA LEU A 6 -28.82 6.18 4.07
C LEU A 6 -29.06 5.96 5.57
N ALA A 7 -30.28 6.20 6.05
CA ALA A 7 -30.65 5.94 7.44
C ALA A 7 -30.86 4.45 7.76
N ALA A 8 -31.06 3.59 6.76
CA ALA A 8 -31.38 2.18 6.95
C ALA A 8 -30.11 1.29 6.90
N PRO A 9 -29.67 0.68 8.01
CA PRO A 9 -28.39 -0.06 8.08
C PRO A 9 -28.26 -1.22 7.08
N ARG A 10 -29.37 -1.84 6.68
CA ARG A 10 -29.38 -2.96 5.71
C ARG A 10 -28.81 -2.58 4.34
N TRP A 11 -28.84 -1.29 3.98
CA TRP A 11 -28.35 -0.82 2.68
C TRP A 11 -26.90 -0.35 2.71
N HIS A 12 -26.28 -0.27 3.89
CA HIS A 12 -24.92 0.29 4.03
C HIS A 12 -23.87 -0.56 3.34
N LEU A 13 -23.86 -1.86 3.59
CA LEU A 13 -22.90 -2.78 2.97
C LEU A 13 -23.08 -2.84 1.43
N PRO A 14 -24.30 -3.06 0.87
CA PRO A 14 -24.50 -3.01 -0.57
C PRO A 14 -24.05 -1.69 -1.20
N LEU A 15 -24.32 -0.56 -0.56
CA LEU A 15 -23.90 0.76 -1.04
C LEU A 15 -22.37 0.89 -1.07
N LEU A 16 -21.69 0.50 0.01
CA LEU A 16 -20.23 0.57 0.10
C LEU A 16 -19.57 -0.36 -0.92
N VAL A 17 -20.09 -1.58 -1.09
CA VAL A 17 -19.61 -2.51 -2.11
C VAL A 17 -19.84 -1.94 -3.51
N GLY A 18 -21.02 -1.39 -3.80
CA GLY A 18 -21.31 -0.73 -5.08
C GLY A 18 -20.35 0.43 -5.38
N LEU A 19 -20.05 1.27 -4.38
CA LEU A 19 -19.07 2.34 -4.50
C LEU A 19 -17.66 1.79 -4.75
N CYS A 20 -17.25 0.74 -4.04
CA CYS A 20 -15.95 0.10 -4.27
C CYS A 20 -15.87 -0.49 -5.69
N LEU A 21 -16.92 -1.17 -6.16
CA LEU A 21 -16.98 -1.72 -7.52
C LEU A 21 -16.82 -0.61 -8.57
N LEU A 22 -17.53 0.50 -8.39
CA LEU A 22 -17.43 1.65 -9.29
C LEU A 22 -16.04 2.30 -9.27
N LEU A 23 -15.44 2.49 -8.09
CA LEU A 23 -14.23 3.31 -7.96
C LEU A 23 -12.93 2.50 -8.03
N TYR A 24 -12.91 1.30 -7.48
CA TYR A 24 -11.69 0.48 -7.40
C TYR A 24 -11.65 -0.62 -8.45
N TRP A 25 -12.80 -1.14 -8.91
CA TRP A 25 -12.83 -2.29 -9.82
C TRP A 25 -13.18 -1.95 -11.27
N PHE A 26 -13.98 -0.91 -11.50
CA PHE A 26 -14.35 -0.50 -12.85
C PHE A 26 -13.09 -0.19 -13.68
N ASN A 27 -13.00 -0.81 -14.86
CA ASN A 27 -11.92 -0.61 -15.83
C ASN A 27 -10.50 -0.85 -15.26
N LEU A 28 -10.35 -1.77 -14.29
CA LEU A 28 -9.11 -1.94 -13.53
C LEU A 28 -7.92 -2.45 -14.37
N GLY A 29 -8.19 -3.27 -15.39
CA GLY A 29 -7.17 -3.87 -16.27
C GLY A 29 -6.95 -3.14 -17.60
N ALA A 30 -7.51 -1.95 -17.80
CA ALA A 30 -7.55 -1.34 -19.14
C ALA A 30 -6.24 -0.73 -19.63
N SER A 31 -5.38 -0.26 -18.72
CA SER A 31 -4.08 0.30 -19.05
C SER A 31 -2.95 -0.65 -18.66
N GLY A 32 -1.85 -0.62 -19.40
CA GLY A 32 -0.66 -1.42 -19.09
C GLY A 32 -0.06 -1.08 -17.72
N PHE A 33 0.85 -1.93 -17.25
CA PHE A 33 1.58 -1.66 -16.01
C PHE A 33 2.42 -0.38 -16.09
N ALA A 34 2.60 0.26 -14.94
CA ALA A 34 3.42 1.45 -14.79
C ALA A 34 4.14 1.50 -13.44
N ALA A 35 5.08 2.44 -13.32
CA ALA A 35 5.84 2.71 -12.10
C ALA A 35 6.45 1.41 -11.52
N SER A 36 6.12 1.05 -10.27
CA SER A 36 6.67 -0.14 -9.62
C SER A 36 5.77 -1.37 -9.64
N GLU A 37 4.69 -1.38 -10.45
CA GLU A 37 3.82 -2.55 -10.60
C GLU A 37 4.60 -3.78 -11.10
N GLY A 38 5.45 -3.61 -12.12
CA GLY A 38 6.26 -4.72 -12.67
C GLY A 38 7.15 -5.40 -11.62
N HIS A 39 7.64 -4.65 -10.62
CA HIS A 39 8.43 -5.20 -9.52
C HIS A 39 7.64 -6.13 -8.58
N ARG A 40 6.29 -6.12 -8.66
CA ARG A 40 5.41 -6.96 -7.84
C ARG A 40 4.78 -8.07 -8.66
N VAL A 41 4.46 -7.74 -9.91
CA VAL A 41 3.78 -8.63 -10.84
C VAL A 41 4.72 -9.74 -11.31
N ILE A 42 5.90 -9.37 -11.80
CA ILE A 42 6.84 -10.33 -12.40
C ILE A 42 7.23 -11.42 -11.39
N PRO A 43 7.61 -11.12 -10.13
CA PRO A 43 7.94 -12.18 -9.19
C PRO A 43 6.75 -13.08 -8.86
N GLY A 44 5.53 -12.52 -8.81
CA GLY A 44 4.31 -13.30 -8.59
C GLY A 44 4.04 -14.27 -9.74
N TRP A 45 4.13 -13.81 -10.99
CA TRP A 45 3.97 -14.67 -12.16
C TRP A 45 5.09 -15.70 -12.28
N THR A 46 6.35 -15.33 -12.01
CA THR A 46 7.45 -16.30 -11.97
C THR A 46 7.22 -17.40 -10.92
N MET A 47 6.67 -17.09 -9.74
CA MET A 47 6.30 -18.11 -8.76
C MET A 47 5.19 -19.05 -9.27
N LEU A 48 4.22 -18.51 -10.00
CA LEU A 48 3.15 -19.30 -10.61
C LEU A 48 3.67 -20.21 -11.72
N GLU A 49 4.53 -19.68 -12.60
CA GLU A 49 5.15 -20.42 -13.71
C GLU A 49 6.09 -21.54 -13.22
N THR A 50 6.91 -21.26 -12.21
CA THR A 50 7.93 -22.20 -11.72
C THR A 50 7.40 -23.17 -10.65
N GLY A 51 6.28 -22.85 -10.02
CA GLY A 51 5.78 -23.55 -8.83
C GLY A 51 6.61 -23.31 -7.56
N ASN A 52 7.66 -22.49 -7.60
CA ASN A 52 8.50 -22.21 -6.45
C ASN A 52 8.08 -20.90 -5.77
N TRP A 53 7.20 -21.00 -4.78
CA TRP A 53 6.67 -19.86 -4.05
C TRP A 53 7.65 -19.24 -3.05
N LEU A 54 8.77 -19.91 -2.73
CA LEU A 54 9.75 -19.37 -1.79
C LEU A 54 10.82 -18.53 -2.50
N LYS A 55 11.06 -18.76 -3.80
CA LYS A 55 12.06 -18.03 -4.58
C LYS A 55 11.46 -16.75 -5.14
N ILE A 56 12.00 -15.60 -4.74
CA ILE A 56 11.52 -14.30 -5.21
C ILE A 56 12.45 -13.83 -6.32
N GLU A 57 12.03 -13.97 -7.57
CA GLU A 57 12.86 -13.67 -8.73
C GLU A 57 12.26 -12.58 -9.61
N LEU A 58 13.12 -11.76 -10.19
CA LEU A 58 12.76 -10.81 -11.23
C LEU A 58 13.75 -10.98 -12.39
N PHE A 59 13.26 -11.46 -13.53
CA PHE A 59 14.07 -11.74 -14.72
C PHE A 59 15.33 -12.59 -14.42
N GLY A 60 15.13 -13.69 -13.68
CA GLY A 60 16.19 -14.65 -13.34
C GLY A 60 17.11 -14.22 -12.20
N GLN A 61 16.94 -13.03 -11.63
CA GLN A 61 17.72 -12.55 -10.50
C GLN A 61 16.91 -12.62 -9.20
N THR A 62 17.53 -13.12 -8.13
CA THR A 62 16.96 -13.10 -6.78
C THR A 62 16.71 -11.66 -6.31
N TYR A 63 15.46 -11.35 -5.99
CA TYR A 63 14.95 -10.00 -5.71
C TYR A 63 14.32 -9.91 -4.31
N LEU A 64 15.13 -9.59 -3.30
CA LEU A 64 14.75 -9.53 -1.88
C LEU A 64 14.61 -8.08 -1.36
N ARG A 65 14.21 -7.12 -2.20
CA ARG A 65 13.93 -5.74 -1.74
C ARG A 65 12.66 -5.62 -0.89
N LYS A 66 11.73 -6.57 -1.02
CA LYS A 66 10.43 -6.62 -0.35
C LYS A 66 10.06 -8.06 -0.01
N PRO A 67 9.23 -8.30 1.03
CA PRO A 67 8.78 -9.64 1.37
C PRO A 67 7.75 -10.18 0.34
N PRO A 68 7.44 -11.49 0.36
CA PRO A 68 6.72 -12.16 -0.74
C PRO A 68 5.20 -11.96 -0.73
N GLY A 69 4.61 -11.30 0.26
CA GLY A 69 3.16 -11.30 0.45
C GLY A 69 2.37 -10.74 -0.73
N MET A 70 2.86 -9.67 -1.38
CA MET A 70 2.22 -9.14 -2.59
C MET A 70 2.48 -10.02 -3.83
N PRO A 71 3.71 -10.46 -4.13
CA PRO A 71 3.93 -11.48 -5.16
C PRO A 71 3.05 -12.74 -5.00
N TRP A 72 2.90 -13.28 -3.80
CA TRP A 72 2.00 -14.41 -3.51
C TRP A 72 0.55 -14.10 -3.81
N ALA A 73 0.06 -12.93 -3.40
CA ALA A 73 -1.30 -12.53 -3.67
C ALA A 73 -1.55 -12.32 -5.17
N VAL A 74 -0.57 -11.78 -5.90
CA VAL A 74 -0.64 -11.64 -7.37
C VAL A 74 -0.64 -13.00 -8.04
N ALA A 75 0.25 -13.92 -7.63
CA ALA A 75 0.31 -15.30 -8.14
C ALA A 75 -1.03 -16.03 -7.91
N ALA A 76 -1.59 -15.93 -6.70
CA ALA A 76 -2.88 -16.52 -6.38
C ALA A 76 -4.02 -15.91 -7.20
N SER A 77 -4.02 -14.59 -7.41
CA SER A 77 -5.01 -13.93 -8.25
C SER A 77 -4.90 -14.37 -9.71
N ALA A 78 -3.68 -14.45 -10.24
CA ALA A 78 -3.41 -14.92 -11.61
C ALA A 78 -3.79 -16.40 -11.79
N PHE A 79 -3.66 -17.24 -10.75
CA PHE A 79 -4.15 -18.63 -10.79
C PHE A 79 -5.66 -18.71 -11.05
N PHE A 80 -6.47 -17.81 -10.50
CA PHE A 80 -7.93 -17.81 -10.68
C PHE A 80 -8.40 -17.04 -11.93
N PHE A 81 -7.72 -15.96 -12.31
CA PHE A 81 -8.17 -15.03 -13.35
C PHE A 81 -7.29 -15.00 -14.60
N GLY A 82 -6.20 -15.76 -14.63
CA GLY A 82 -5.15 -15.68 -15.65
C GLY A 82 -4.22 -14.48 -15.45
N GLU A 83 -3.02 -14.54 -16.05
CA GLU A 83 -2.05 -13.45 -16.01
C GLU A 83 -2.53 -12.25 -16.82
N SER A 84 -2.87 -11.18 -16.10
CA SER A 84 -3.39 -9.93 -16.67
C SER A 84 -3.22 -8.75 -15.72
N GLU A 85 -3.29 -7.53 -16.25
CA GLU A 85 -3.31 -6.30 -15.46
C GLU A 85 -4.47 -6.29 -14.46
N PHE A 86 -5.64 -6.80 -14.87
CA PHE A 86 -6.78 -6.96 -13.99
C PHE A 86 -6.44 -7.86 -12.80
N SER A 87 -5.94 -9.08 -13.05
CA SER A 87 -5.63 -10.04 -11.98
C SER A 87 -4.62 -9.48 -10.97
N ALA A 88 -3.58 -8.80 -11.44
CA ALA A 88 -2.55 -8.22 -10.59
C ALA A 88 -3.11 -7.09 -9.72
N ARG A 89 -3.91 -6.19 -10.30
CA ARG A 89 -4.50 -5.04 -9.58
C ARG A 89 -5.70 -5.44 -8.72
N ALA A 90 -6.37 -6.55 -9.01
CA ALA A 90 -7.48 -7.07 -8.23
C ALA A 90 -7.10 -7.30 -6.75
N VAL A 91 -5.85 -7.68 -6.49
CA VAL A 91 -5.30 -7.81 -5.12
C VAL A 91 -5.44 -6.50 -4.33
N SER A 92 -5.05 -5.39 -4.95
CA SER A 92 -5.11 -4.06 -4.34
C SER A 92 -6.54 -3.56 -4.19
N ALA A 93 -7.35 -3.74 -5.24
CA ALA A 93 -8.76 -3.33 -5.22
C ALA A 93 -9.53 -4.11 -4.14
N PHE A 94 -9.26 -5.42 -4.00
CA PHE A 94 -9.80 -6.25 -2.95
C PHE A 94 -9.34 -5.81 -1.57
N SER A 95 -8.04 -5.54 -1.39
CA SER A 95 -7.50 -5.08 -0.13
C SER A 95 -8.12 -3.75 0.31
N ALA A 96 -8.30 -2.81 -0.63
CA ALA A 96 -8.94 -1.53 -0.38
C ALA A 96 -10.44 -1.68 -0.06
N THR A 97 -11.17 -2.54 -0.78
CA THR A 97 -12.57 -2.88 -0.46
C THR A 97 -12.69 -3.41 0.96
N LEU A 98 -11.84 -4.36 1.36
CA LEU A 98 -11.85 -4.88 2.73
C LEU A 98 -11.55 -3.79 3.76
N GLY A 99 -10.62 -2.87 3.47
CA GLY A 99 -10.35 -1.73 4.35
C GLY A 99 -11.56 -0.80 4.55
N VAL A 100 -12.32 -0.53 3.49
CA VAL A 100 -13.59 0.21 3.56
C VAL A 100 -14.59 -0.50 4.47
N LEU A 101 -14.76 -1.81 4.31
CA LEU A 101 -15.67 -2.61 5.10
C LEU A 101 -15.22 -2.69 6.57
N LEU A 102 -13.92 -2.84 6.83
CA LEU A 102 -13.36 -2.82 8.18
C LEU A 102 -13.61 -1.48 8.87
N SER A 103 -13.40 -0.36 8.18
CA SER A 103 -13.71 0.98 8.69
C SER A 103 -15.19 1.12 9.05
N TYR A 104 -16.09 0.64 8.18
CA TYR A 104 -17.53 0.60 8.45
C TYR A 104 -17.88 -0.25 9.68
N LEU A 105 -17.34 -1.47 9.78
CA LEU A 105 -17.64 -2.40 10.88
C LEU A 105 -17.11 -1.88 12.22
N PHE A 106 -15.86 -1.42 12.25
CA PHE A 106 -15.24 -0.84 13.43
C PHE A 106 -16.01 0.41 13.91
N ALA A 107 -16.32 1.33 13.00
CA ALA A 107 -17.08 2.52 13.35
C ALA A 107 -18.53 2.21 13.76
N SER A 108 -19.18 1.24 13.13
CA SER A 108 -20.53 0.79 13.51
C SER A 108 -20.56 0.23 14.92
N ARG A 109 -19.50 -0.51 15.31
CA ARG A 109 -19.35 -1.09 16.64
C ARG A 109 -19.19 -0.01 17.71
N TRP A 110 -18.36 1.01 17.46
CA TRP A 110 -17.99 1.99 18.47
C TRP A 110 -18.90 3.22 18.50
N PHE A 111 -19.34 3.70 17.34
CA PHE A 111 -20.14 4.93 17.24
C PHE A 111 -21.61 4.62 16.97
N GLY A 112 -21.92 3.47 16.39
CA GLY A 112 -23.28 3.01 16.08
C GLY A 112 -23.49 2.80 14.59
N LYS A 113 -24.36 1.84 14.22
CA LYS A 113 -24.59 1.43 12.82
C LYS A 113 -24.89 2.59 11.86
N PRO A 114 -25.74 3.58 12.19
CA PRO A 114 -25.99 4.72 11.30
C PRO A 114 -24.72 5.50 10.91
N TRP A 115 -23.75 5.57 11.83
CA TRP A 115 -22.54 6.38 11.69
C TRP A 115 -21.40 5.62 11.04
N GLY A 116 -21.42 4.28 11.09
CA GLY A 116 -20.45 3.45 10.38
C GLY A 116 -20.40 3.76 8.88
N LEU A 117 -21.54 4.08 8.28
CA LEU A 117 -21.59 4.49 6.86
C LEU A 117 -20.72 5.72 6.58
N ALA A 118 -20.67 6.69 7.49
CA ALA A 118 -19.81 7.86 7.34
C ALA A 118 -18.33 7.46 7.23
N ALA A 119 -17.90 6.47 8.02
CA ALA A 119 -16.54 5.97 7.99
C ALA A 119 -16.22 5.18 6.71
N GLY A 120 -17.14 4.33 6.25
CA GLY A 120 -16.98 3.59 4.99
C GLY A 120 -16.94 4.52 3.77
N VAL A 121 -17.88 5.46 3.67
CA VAL A 121 -17.93 6.46 2.60
C VAL A 121 -16.69 7.36 2.62
N THR A 122 -16.24 7.74 3.82
CA THR A 122 -15.00 8.51 3.96
C THR A 122 -13.79 7.74 3.46
N HIS A 123 -13.72 6.45 3.78
CA HIS A 123 -12.60 5.61 3.39
C HIS A 123 -12.57 5.38 1.87
N VAL A 124 -13.73 5.08 1.25
CA VAL A 124 -13.77 4.76 -0.18
C VAL A 124 -13.46 5.97 -1.06
N LEU A 125 -13.86 7.16 -0.62
CA LEU A 125 -13.67 8.41 -1.37
C LEU A 125 -12.40 9.18 -0.98
N MET A 126 -11.57 8.69 -0.06
CA MET A 126 -10.33 9.38 0.34
C MET A 126 -9.30 9.35 -0.81
N PRO A 127 -8.94 10.49 -1.43
CA PRO A 127 -8.12 10.51 -2.65
C PRO A 127 -6.77 9.81 -2.49
N LEU A 128 -6.16 9.96 -1.30
CA LEU A 128 -4.88 9.32 -0.95
C LEU A 128 -4.86 7.79 -1.14
N LEU A 129 -6.00 7.12 -0.97
CA LEU A 129 -6.09 5.66 -1.09
C LEU A 129 -6.52 5.20 -2.48
N PHE A 130 -6.93 6.12 -3.36
CA PHE A 130 -7.51 5.77 -4.65
C PHE A 130 -6.50 5.12 -5.61
N GLU A 131 -5.33 5.74 -5.77
CA GLU A 131 -4.28 5.19 -6.65
C GLU A 131 -3.74 3.85 -6.14
N PRO A 132 -3.36 3.70 -4.86
CA PRO A 132 -2.97 2.40 -4.31
C PRO A 132 -4.04 1.31 -4.47
N ALA A 133 -5.32 1.66 -4.40
CA ALA A 133 -6.42 0.71 -4.62
C ALA A 133 -6.51 0.19 -6.07
N ARG A 134 -5.93 0.92 -7.04
CA ARG A 134 -6.03 0.62 -8.48
C ARG A 134 -4.71 0.24 -9.13
N ALA A 135 -3.62 0.16 -8.38
CA ALA A 135 -2.31 -0.24 -8.88
C ALA A 135 -1.86 -1.54 -8.18
N ALA A 136 -1.14 -2.40 -8.89
CA ALA A 136 -0.52 -3.62 -8.35
C ALA A 136 0.70 -3.28 -7.48
N GLU A 137 0.44 -2.48 -6.46
CA GLU A 137 1.38 -1.89 -5.53
C GLU A 137 1.14 -2.45 -4.12
N ILE A 138 2.18 -2.50 -3.30
CA ILE A 138 2.10 -3.13 -1.97
C ILE A 138 1.30 -2.34 -0.93
N GLU A 139 1.01 -1.08 -1.21
CA GLU A 139 0.44 -0.15 -0.24
C GLU A 139 -0.97 -0.55 0.20
N ALA A 140 -1.84 -0.99 -0.72
CA ALA A 140 -3.20 -1.38 -0.38
C ALA A 140 -3.22 -2.59 0.58
N LEU A 141 -2.41 -3.61 0.29
CA LEU A 141 -2.30 -4.81 1.15
C LEU A 141 -1.68 -4.49 2.52
N ASN A 142 -0.62 -3.67 2.55
CA ASN A 142 -0.01 -3.22 3.80
C ASN A 142 -0.98 -2.37 4.64
N ASN A 143 -1.73 -1.47 4.00
CA ASN A 143 -2.73 -0.63 4.67
C ASN A 143 -3.85 -1.49 5.28
N LEU A 144 -4.36 -2.49 4.54
CA LEU A 144 -5.35 -3.44 5.04
C LEU A 144 -4.83 -4.16 6.30
N GLY A 145 -3.64 -4.77 6.22
CA GLY A 145 -3.06 -5.49 7.36
C GLY A 145 -2.85 -4.58 8.57
N THR A 146 -2.30 -3.38 8.35
CA THR A 146 -2.06 -2.40 9.40
C THR A 146 -3.36 -1.91 10.04
N GLN A 147 -4.38 -1.61 9.25
CA GLN A 147 -5.68 -1.15 9.72
C GLN A 147 -6.42 -2.25 10.51
N LEU A 148 -6.41 -3.49 10.00
CA LEU A 148 -6.98 -4.64 10.69
C LEU A 148 -6.33 -4.82 12.08
N ALA A 149 -5.00 -4.84 12.13
CA ALA A 149 -4.25 -4.94 13.38
C ALA A 149 -4.56 -3.76 14.32
N ALA A 150 -4.52 -2.53 13.82
CA ALA A 150 -4.79 -1.33 14.60
C ALA A 150 -6.19 -1.35 15.25
N PHE A 151 -7.24 -1.68 14.48
CA PHE A 151 -8.61 -1.70 14.99
C PHE A 151 -8.82 -2.77 16.05
N PHE A 152 -8.30 -3.98 15.85
CA PHE A 152 -8.42 -5.03 16.86
C PHE A 152 -7.54 -4.78 18.09
N LEU A 153 -6.36 -4.16 17.93
CA LEU A 153 -5.57 -3.71 19.07
C LEU A 153 -6.28 -2.60 19.85
N ILE A 154 -6.92 -1.63 19.18
CA ILE A 154 -7.76 -0.63 19.86
C ILE A 154 -8.89 -1.32 20.64
N ASP A 155 -9.56 -2.30 20.05
CA ASP A 155 -10.58 -3.12 20.72
C ASP A 155 -10.02 -3.83 21.96
N LEU A 156 -8.81 -4.39 21.91
CA LEU A 156 -8.19 -5.11 23.04
C LEU A 156 -7.64 -4.17 24.12
N LEU A 157 -7.16 -2.98 23.74
CA LEU A 157 -6.42 -2.07 24.63
C LEU A 157 -7.28 -0.96 25.24
N ILE A 158 -8.40 -0.60 24.61
CA ILE A 158 -9.32 0.43 25.12
C ILE A 158 -10.53 -0.19 25.77
N TRP A 159 -11.10 -1.24 25.18
CA TRP A 159 -12.27 -1.89 25.76
C TRP A 159 -11.90 -2.60 27.07
N MET A 160 -12.80 -2.49 28.04
CA MET A 160 -12.84 -3.31 29.24
C MET A 160 -14.23 -3.94 29.27
N PRO A 161 -14.37 -5.26 29.11
CA PRO A 161 -15.56 -5.91 29.62
C PRO A 161 -15.48 -5.81 31.14
N THR A 162 -16.37 -5.02 31.73
CA THR A 162 -16.68 -5.01 33.18
C THR A 162 -17.00 -6.42 33.70
N GLU A 163 -17.31 -7.34 32.77
CA GLU A 163 -17.68 -8.74 32.96
C GLU A 163 -16.53 -9.64 33.43
N TRP A 164 -15.25 -9.23 33.32
CA TRP A 164 -14.14 -10.04 33.90
C TRP A 164 -14.19 -10.12 35.45
N ARG A 165 -15.09 -9.37 36.09
CA ARG A 165 -15.29 -9.41 37.55
C ARG A 165 -16.34 -10.40 38.04
N ARG A 166 -17.08 -11.11 37.16
CA ARG A 166 -18.11 -12.07 37.59
C ARG A 166 -17.91 -13.44 36.93
N PRO A 167 -17.61 -14.50 37.69
CA PRO A 167 -17.44 -15.83 37.12
C PRO A 167 -18.81 -16.44 36.80
N THR A 168 -19.16 -16.47 35.52
CA THR A 168 -20.34 -17.18 34.99
C THR A 168 -19.94 -17.94 33.71
N THR A 169 -20.82 -18.82 33.20
CA THR A 169 -20.69 -19.55 31.92
C THR A 169 -20.38 -18.64 30.71
N SER A 170 -20.60 -17.34 30.84
CA SER A 170 -20.11 -16.28 29.94
C SER A 170 -18.59 -16.26 29.74
N ASN A 171 -17.78 -16.80 30.67
CA ASN A 171 -16.32 -16.74 30.62
C ASN A 171 -15.71 -17.48 29.43
N ILE A 172 -16.31 -18.61 29.01
CA ILE A 172 -15.81 -19.37 27.85
C ILE A 172 -16.06 -18.59 26.56
N ALA A 173 -17.27 -18.07 26.35
CA ALA A 173 -17.60 -17.25 25.18
C ALA A 173 -16.80 -15.91 25.16
N LEU A 174 -16.58 -15.30 26.33
CA LEU A 174 -15.72 -14.11 26.48
C LEU A 174 -14.27 -14.41 26.13
N SER A 175 -13.75 -15.57 26.56
CA SER A 175 -12.39 -16.02 26.23
C SER A 175 -12.22 -16.33 24.73
N ALA A 176 -13.21 -16.96 24.09
CA ALA A 176 -13.22 -17.25 22.67
C ALA A 176 -13.26 -15.97 21.82
N ASN A 177 -14.10 -15.01 22.21
CA ASN A 177 -14.14 -13.68 21.58
C ASN A 177 -12.84 -12.90 21.77
N HIS A 178 -12.18 -13.02 22.92
CA HIS A 178 -10.88 -12.39 23.16
C HIS A 178 -9.80 -13.01 22.27
N LEU A 179 -9.74 -14.35 22.19
CA LEU A 179 -8.80 -15.06 21.32
C LEU A 179 -9.04 -14.72 19.84
N ALA A 180 -10.29 -14.66 19.39
CA ALA A 180 -10.64 -14.29 18.02
C ALA A 180 -10.12 -12.88 17.66
N ARG A 181 -10.24 -11.91 18.57
CA ARG A 181 -9.67 -10.57 18.37
C ARG A 181 -8.15 -10.58 18.38
N CYS A 182 -7.53 -11.39 19.23
CA CYS A 182 -6.07 -11.54 19.25
C CYS A 182 -5.56 -12.13 17.93
N ALA A 183 -6.25 -13.15 17.41
CA ALA A 183 -5.96 -13.78 16.13
C ALA A 183 -6.20 -12.82 14.96
N ALA A 184 -7.27 -12.02 14.97
CA ALA A 184 -7.52 -11.02 13.94
C ALA A 184 -6.45 -9.91 13.95
N ALA A 185 -6.03 -9.44 15.12
CA ALA A 185 -4.90 -8.52 15.24
C ALA A 185 -3.59 -9.14 14.73
N ALA A 186 -3.31 -10.40 15.09
CA ALA A 186 -2.15 -11.14 14.60
C ALA A 186 -2.16 -11.30 13.07
N LEU A 187 -3.31 -11.66 12.49
CA LEU A 187 -3.49 -11.75 11.04
C LEU A 187 -3.19 -10.42 10.35
N GLY A 188 -3.67 -9.30 10.90
CA GLY A 188 -3.35 -7.97 10.39
C GLY A 188 -1.84 -7.68 10.40
N ILE A 189 -1.14 -8.04 11.48
CA ILE A 189 0.31 -7.90 11.60
C ILE A 189 1.01 -8.77 10.55
N VAL A 190 0.62 -10.02 10.39
CA VAL A 190 1.17 -10.95 9.39
C VAL A 190 1.02 -10.37 7.98
N ILE A 191 -0.18 -9.91 7.61
CA ILE A 191 -0.44 -9.30 6.29
C ILE A 191 0.44 -8.07 6.09
N ALA A 192 0.53 -7.16 7.06
CA ALA A 192 1.35 -5.96 6.96
C ALA A 192 2.84 -6.29 6.77
N VAL A 193 3.36 -7.21 7.58
CA VAL A 193 4.77 -7.62 7.53
C VAL A 193 5.08 -8.36 6.24
N LEU A 194 4.23 -9.26 5.75
CA LEU A 194 4.46 -9.94 4.48
C LEU A 194 4.27 -9.02 3.27
N ALA A 195 3.48 -7.94 3.38
CA ALA A 195 3.32 -6.97 2.30
C ALA A 195 4.51 -5.99 2.18
N LYS A 196 4.98 -5.43 3.31
CA LYS A 196 5.97 -4.34 3.31
C LYS A 196 6.95 -4.36 4.49
N GLY A 197 7.09 -5.48 5.18
CA GLY A 197 8.00 -5.61 6.32
C GLY A 197 7.59 -4.68 7.47
N PRO A 198 8.52 -3.95 8.11
CA PRO A 198 8.22 -3.12 9.27
C PRO A 198 7.47 -1.82 8.94
N ALA A 199 7.11 -1.56 7.67
CA ALA A 199 6.54 -0.28 7.28
C ALA A 199 5.19 0.05 7.93
N GLY A 200 4.42 -0.93 8.42
CA GLY A 200 3.20 -0.68 9.21
C GLY A 200 3.45 -0.49 10.71
N ALA A 201 4.66 -0.79 11.21
CA ALA A 201 4.94 -0.89 12.65
C ALA A 201 4.75 0.44 13.39
N HIS A 202 5.04 1.57 12.73
CA HIS A 202 4.87 2.90 13.33
C HIS A 202 3.41 3.16 13.77
N VAL A 203 2.42 2.65 13.02
CA VAL A 203 1.01 2.77 13.39
C VAL A 203 0.69 1.87 14.59
N LEU A 204 1.20 0.64 14.60
CA LEU A 204 0.92 -0.32 15.68
C LEU A 204 1.52 0.14 17.01
N ILE A 205 2.77 0.62 16.98
CA ILE A 205 3.43 1.26 18.12
C ILE A 205 2.63 2.48 18.57
N ALA A 206 2.17 3.31 17.62
CA ALA A 206 1.37 4.48 17.92
C ALA A 206 0.01 4.14 18.53
N VAL A 207 -0.66 3.05 18.13
CA VAL A 207 -1.91 2.57 18.73
C VAL A 207 -1.72 2.15 20.19
N VAL A 208 -0.63 1.44 20.48
CA VAL A 208 -0.27 1.05 21.85
C VAL A 208 0.02 2.29 22.70
N GLY A 209 0.84 3.22 22.18
CA GLY A 209 1.14 4.49 22.84
C GLY A 209 -0.10 5.35 23.07
N ALA A 210 -0.95 5.50 22.05
CA ALA A 210 -2.21 6.21 22.13
C ALA A 210 -3.15 5.60 23.19
N SER A 211 -3.20 4.27 23.27
CA SER A 211 -3.97 3.56 24.30
C SER A 211 -3.47 3.89 25.70
N CYS A 212 -2.15 4.00 25.91
CA CYS A 212 -1.56 4.41 27.19
C CYS A 212 -1.91 5.87 27.54
N VAL A 213 -1.80 6.78 26.57
CA VAL A 213 -2.14 8.20 26.75
C VAL A 213 -3.63 8.37 27.10
N VAL A 214 -4.52 7.67 26.38
CA VAL A 214 -5.96 7.71 26.63
C VAL A 214 -6.33 7.07 27.97
N ALA A 215 -5.65 5.98 28.36
CA ALA A 215 -5.83 5.34 29.65
C ALA A 215 -5.17 6.11 30.81
N ARG A 216 -4.31 7.11 30.52
CA ARG A 216 -3.44 7.79 31.49
C ARG A 216 -2.68 6.77 32.36
N SER A 217 -2.22 5.70 31.75
CA SER A 217 -1.64 4.54 32.44
C SER A 217 -0.82 3.70 31.48
N THR A 218 0.23 3.05 31.99
CA THR A 218 1.05 2.08 31.26
C THR A 218 0.40 0.69 31.18
N ARG A 219 -0.74 0.47 31.85
CA ARG A 219 -1.46 -0.82 31.85
C ARG A 219 -1.69 -1.44 30.46
N PRO A 220 -1.97 -0.69 29.37
CA PRO A 220 -2.10 -1.28 28.03
C PRO A 220 -0.86 -2.07 27.57
N LEU A 221 0.35 -1.71 28.03
CA LEU A 221 1.60 -2.41 27.68
C LEU A 221 1.67 -3.84 28.24
N VAL A 222 0.97 -4.12 29.33
CA VAL A 222 0.99 -5.43 30.00
C VAL A 222 -0.28 -6.24 29.75
N ARG A 223 -1.15 -5.79 28.85
CA ARG A 223 -2.39 -6.52 28.55
C ARG A 223 -2.08 -7.82 27.79
N PRO A 224 -2.63 -8.97 28.22
CA PRO A 224 -2.40 -10.25 27.54
C PRO A 224 -2.75 -10.22 26.06
N GLY A 225 -3.84 -9.52 25.68
CA GLY A 225 -4.25 -9.44 24.28
C GLY A 225 -3.19 -8.87 23.35
N LEU A 226 -2.37 -7.90 23.80
CA LEU A 226 -1.25 -7.38 23.03
C LEU A 226 -0.21 -8.46 22.76
N TRP A 227 0.24 -9.12 23.83
CA TRP A 227 1.31 -10.11 23.75
C TRP A 227 0.88 -11.37 23.03
N ILE A 228 -0.36 -11.85 23.23
CA ILE A 228 -0.92 -12.97 22.48
C ILE A 228 -0.93 -12.65 20.98
N SER A 229 -1.39 -11.46 20.57
CA SER A 229 -1.36 -11.06 19.16
C SER A 229 0.06 -11.02 18.58
N LEU A 230 1.02 -10.48 19.32
CA LEU A 230 2.42 -10.41 18.87
C LEU A 230 3.05 -11.80 18.74
N VAL A 231 2.82 -12.69 19.73
CA VAL A 231 3.33 -14.07 19.70
C VAL A 231 2.71 -14.85 18.55
N LEU A 232 1.40 -14.77 18.35
CA LEU A 232 0.72 -15.44 17.23
C LEU A 232 1.25 -14.93 15.88
N ALA A 233 1.46 -13.63 15.73
CA ALA A 233 2.03 -13.08 14.49
C ALA A 233 3.47 -13.54 14.27
N ALA A 234 4.31 -13.52 15.31
CA ALA A 234 5.70 -13.97 15.23
C ALA A 234 5.81 -15.47 14.91
N ALA A 235 4.93 -16.29 15.47
CA ALA A 235 4.87 -17.73 15.21
C ALA A 235 4.58 -18.06 13.74
N VAL A 236 3.94 -17.15 12.99
CA VAL A 236 3.68 -17.30 11.55
C VAL A 236 4.79 -16.66 10.71
N VAL A 237 5.18 -15.42 11.04
CA VAL A 237 6.15 -14.65 10.25
C VAL A 237 7.55 -15.24 10.32
N ALA A 238 8.02 -15.65 11.50
CA ALA A 238 9.40 -16.08 11.67
C ALA A 238 9.75 -17.35 10.86
N PRO A 239 8.93 -18.42 10.87
CA PRO A 239 9.18 -19.58 10.00
C PRO A 239 9.15 -19.25 8.52
N ILE A 240 8.21 -18.41 8.08
CA ILE A 240 8.12 -17.96 6.68
C ILE A 240 9.39 -17.19 6.28
N ALA A 241 9.80 -16.23 7.10
CA ALA A 241 10.99 -15.43 6.83
C ALA A 241 12.25 -16.32 6.74
N LEU A 242 12.39 -17.29 7.64
CA LEU A 242 13.49 -18.24 7.61
C LEU A 242 13.47 -19.12 6.34
N ALA A 243 12.31 -19.62 5.94
CA ALA A 243 12.15 -20.42 4.73
C ALA A 243 12.52 -19.64 3.46
N VAL A 244 12.04 -18.39 3.35
CA VAL A 244 12.36 -17.49 2.24
C VAL A 244 13.86 -17.18 2.21
N LEU A 245 14.48 -16.85 3.36
CA LEU A 245 15.91 -16.57 3.40
C LEU A 245 16.76 -17.76 2.96
N ARG A 246 16.41 -18.98 3.39
CA ARG A 246 17.11 -20.21 2.99
C ARG A 246 16.96 -20.48 1.48
N ALA A 247 15.75 -20.35 0.95
CA ALA A 247 15.45 -20.61 -0.45
C ALA A 247 16.08 -19.60 -1.44
N ASN A 248 16.61 -18.48 -0.94
CA ASN A 248 17.19 -17.41 -1.76
C ASN A 248 18.66 -17.15 -1.41
N SER A 249 19.37 -18.15 -0.84
CA SER A 249 20.76 -18.00 -0.39
C SER A 249 21.81 -18.25 -1.48
N ASP A 250 21.42 -18.86 -2.60
CA ASP A 250 22.34 -19.37 -3.63
C ASP A 250 22.92 -18.29 -4.56
N ASN A 251 22.29 -17.12 -4.66
CA ASN A 251 22.70 -16.02 -5.54
C ASN A 251 22.81 -14.70 -4.78
N PRO A 252 23.71 -13.79 -5.18
CA PRO A 252 23.77 -12.45 -4.59
C PRO A 252 22.44 -11.72 -4.83
N ALA A 253 21.61 -11.66 -3.79
CA ALA A 253 20.28 -11.10 -3.88
C ALA A 253 20.31 -9.58 -4.07
N ILE A 254 19.43 -9.05 -4.93
CA ILE A 254 19.14 -7.62 -4.98
C ILE A 254 18.37 -7.26 -3.72
N THR A 255 19.01 -6.50 -2.83
CA THR A 255 18.44 -6.06 -1.56
C THR A 255 18.37 -4.54 -1.50
N GLN A 256 17.56 -4.02 -0.58
CA GLN A 256 17.53 -2.59 -0.29
C GLN A 256 17.45 -2.40 1.22
N SER A 257 18.43 -1.71 1.78
CA SER A 257 18.45 -1.40 3.21
C SER A 257 17.31 -0.42 3.57
N PRO A 258 16.57 -0.67 4.66
CA PRO A 258 15.65 0.32 5.23
C PRO A 258 16.33 1.65 5.59
N VAL A 259 17.64 1.64 5.87
CA VAL A 259 18.43 2.84 6.21
C VAL A 259 18.45 3.86 5.08
N ALA A 260 18.31 3.42 3.82
CA ALA A 260 18.25 4.31 2.65
C ALA A 260 17.04 5.27 2.67
N PHE A 261 16.08 5.06 3.57
CA PHE A 261 14.89 5.91 3.74
C PHE A 261 14.97 6.84 4.95
N LEU A 262 16.05 6.77 5.74
CA LEU A 262 16.23 7.53 6.97
C LEU A 262 16.99 8.85 6.70
N TRP A 263 17.53 9.44 7.75
CA TRP A 263 18.17 10.76 7.76
C TRP A 263 19.23 10.96 6.67
N GLU A 264 18.96 11.91 5.77
CA GLU A 264 19.90 12.41 4.77
C GLU A 264 19.78 13.93 4.65
N ARG A 265 20.90 14.65 4.52
CA ARG A 265 20.93 16.14 4.55
C ARG A 265 20.04 16.79 3.49
N HIS A 266 19.96 16.21 2.29
CA HIS A 266 19.14 16.76 1.21
C HIS A 266 17.63 16.53 1.41
N ARG A 267 17.22 15.72 2.40
CA ARG A 267 15.81 15.40 2.70
C ARG A 267 15.22 16.22 3.84
N LEU A 268 16.00 17.09 4.48
CA LEU A 268 15.59 17.84 5.68
C LEU A 268 14.28 18.60 5.51
N LEU A 269 14.09 19.26 4.35
CA LEU A 269 12.84 19.96 4.07
C LEU A 269 11.64 19.00 4.01
N GLY A 270 11.80 17.85 3.36
CA GLY A 270 10.75 16.84 3.28
C GLY A 270 10.42 16.23 4.65
N ILE A 271 11.43 16.04 5.51
CA ILE A 271 11.24 15.58 6.90
C ILE A 271 10.46 16.64 7.70
N ALA A 272 10.89 17.90 7.65
CA ALA A 272 10.27 19.00 8.37
C ALA A 272 8.82 19.26 7.94
N THR A 273 8.51 19.02 6.66
CA THR A 273 7.18 19.19 6.07
C THR A 273 6.33 17.93 6.06
N LEU A 274 6.83 16.79 6.57
CA LEU A 274 6.10 15.52 6.52
C LEU A 274 4.73 15.62 7.20
N ALA A 275 4.66 16.21 8.40
CA ALA A 275 3.41 16.31 9.15
C ALA A 275 2.33 17.13 8.42
N PRO A 276 2.60 18.37 7.97
CA PRO A 276 1.61 19.12 7.18
C PRO A 276 1.33 18.44 5.82
N ALA A 277 2.33 17.86 5.16
CA ALA A 277 2.13 17.13 3.91
C ALA A 277 1.21 15.91 4.08
N ALA A 278 1.40 15.12 5.14
CA ALA A 278 0.55 13.98 5.47
C ALA A 278 -0.89 14.41 5.82
N PHE A 279 -1.05 15.53 6.53
CA PHE A 279 -2.36 16.10 6.83
C PHE A 279 -3.08 16.55 5.56
N ILE A 280 -2.38 17.29 4.67
CA ILE A 280 -2.92 17.79 3.41
C ILE A 280 -3.24 16.64 2.46
N ALA A 281 -2.35 15.66 2.33
CA ALA A 281 -2.55 14.50 1.47
C ALA A 281 -3.79 13.68 1.86
N ALA A 282 -4.12 13.65 3.15
CA ALA A 282 -5.32 12.99 3.66
C ALA A 282 -6.58 13.87 3.64
N LEU A 283 -6.56 15.08 3.06
CA LEU A 283 -7.76 15.92 2.97
C LEU A 283 -8.83 15.29 2.06
N PRO A 284 -10.12 15.52 2.35
CA PRO A 284 -10.65 16.19 3.54
C PRO A 284 -10.67 15.31 4.81
N ALA A 285 -10.22 14.05 4.75
CA ALA A 285 -10.31 13.11 5.86
C ALA A 285 -9.56 13.48 7.14
N SER A 286 -8.45 14.18 6.99
CA SER A 286 -7.72 14.76 8.11
C SER A 286 -8.49 15.84 8.88
N LEU A 287 -9.54 16.45 8.32
CA LEU A 287 -10.32 17.47 9.04
C LEU A 287 -11.09 16.89 10.25
N TRP A 288 -11.52 15.63 10.18
CA TRP A 288 -12.14 14.95 11.33
C TRP A 288 -11.18 14.77 12.51
N LEU A 289 -9.86 14.82 12.25
CA LEU A 289 -8.83 14.81 13.28
C LEU A 289 -8.93 16.04 14.19
N LEU A 290 -9.62 17.12 13.84
CA LEU A 290 -9.69 18.32 14.70
C LEU A 290 -10.67 18.19 15.87
N PHE A 291 -11.53 17.16 15.87
CA PHE A 291 -12.64 17.03 16.82
C PHE A 291 -12.35 16.30 18.15
N PRO A 292 -11.44 15.32 18.28
CA PRO A 292 -11.24 14.60 19.54
C PRO A 292 -10.36 15.35 20.58
N TRP A 293 -10.21 16.68 20.45
CA TRP A 293 -9.31 17.50 21.26
C TRP A 293 -10.01 18.63 22.03
N GLY A 294 -9.28 19.29 22.94
CA GLY A 294 -9.77 20.48 23.66
C GLY A 294 -10.53 20.20 24.96
N SER A 295 -10.90 21.27 25.66
CA SER A 295 -11.69 21.22 26.90
C SER A 295 -13.09 20.65 26.67
N ASP A 296 -13.75 21.13 25.62
CA ASP A 296 -15.13 20.78 25.29
C ASP A 296 -15.26 19.29 24.97
N ALA A 297 -14.40 18.75 24.10
CA ALA A 297 -14.42 17.32 23.81
C ALA A 297 -14.15 16.46 25.04
N ARG A 298 -13.26 16.91 25.95
CA ARG A 298 -13.03 16.22 27.22
C ARG A 298 -14.23 16.31 28.16
N ALA A 299 -14.98 17.41 28.17
CA ALA A 299 -16.16 17.56 29.00
C ALA A 299 -17.29 16.65 28.53
N GLU A 300 -17.57 16.63 27.22
CA GLU A 300 -18.56 15.76 26.60
C GLU A 300 -18.23 14.27 26.80
N GLY A 301 -16.96 13.91 26.73
CA GLY A 301 -16.49 12.53 26.93
C GLY A 301 -16.46 12.03 28.39
N ARG A 302 -16.86 12.83 29.38
CA ARG A 302 -16.93 12.42 30.80
C ARG A 302 -18.26 11.76 31.20
N GLY A 303 -19.29 11.84 30.36
CA GLY A 303 -20.60 11.23 30.60
C GLY A 303 -20.69 9.74 30.25
N SER A 304 -21.90 9.24 29.97
CA SER A 304 -22.18 7.85 29.56
C SER A 304 -21.48 7.42 28.26
N ASP A 305 -21.00 8.39 27.47
CA ASP A 305 -20.36 8.16 26.16
C ASP A 305 -18.83 8.05 26.22
N GLN A 306 -18.28 7.85 27.43
CA GLN A 306 -16.85 7.69 27.70
C GLN A 306 -16.12 6.71 26.76
N PRO A 307 -16.68 5.52 26.41
CA PRO A 307 -16.00 4.59 25.51
C PRO A 307 -15.80 5.14 24.09
N ARG A 308 -16.81 5.83 23.53
CA ARG A 308 -16.75 6.41 22.18
C ARG A 308 -15.67 7.47 22.09
N PHE A 309 -15.65 8.37 23.07
CA PHE A 309 -14.65 9.42 23.15
C PHE A 309 -13.23 8.87 23.30
N ARG A 310 -13.03 7.83 24.13
CA ARG A 310 -11.72 7.19 24.29
C ARG A 310 -11.20 6.59 22.99
N VAL A 311 -12.06 5.95 22.20
CA VAL A 311 -11.68 5.41 20.89
C VAL A 311 -11.36 6.52 19.90
N ALA A 312 -12.18 7.57 19.81
CA ALA A 312 -11.90 8.72 18.95
C ALA A 312 -10.55 9.37 19.30
N ARG A 313 -10.24 9.53 20.59
CA ARG A 313 -8.94 10.03 21.03
C ARG A 313 -7.78 9.10 20.70
N ALA A 314 -7.97 7.79 20.81
CA ALA A 314 -6.91 6.85 20.49
C ALA A 314 -6.61 6.82 18.99
N LEU A 315 -7.62 6.89 18.13
CA LEU A 315 -7.42 7.07 16.69
C LEU A 315 -6.64 8.36 16.41
N GLY A 316 -7.03 9.48 17.03
CA GLY A 316 -6.35 10.75 16.86
C GLY A 316 -4.90 10.76 17.34
N PHE A 317 -4.63 10.24 18.54
CA PHE A 317 -3.27 10.10 19.06
C PHE A 317 -2.45 9.08 18.28
N ALA A 318 -3.05 7.98 17.81
CA ALA A 318 -2.34 7.01 16.99
C ALA A 318 -1.84 7.65 15.70
N TRP A 319 -2.65 8.50 15.07
CA TRP A 319 -2.18 9.29 13.92
C TRP A 319 -1.03 10.23 14.30
N VAL A 320 -1.20 11.06 15.34
CA VAL A 320 -0.17 12.03 15.75
C VAL A 320 1.16 11.37 16.13
N ILE A 321 1.11 10.33 16.97
CA ILE A 321 2.30 9.58 17.40
C ILE A 321 2.95 8.88 16.21
N SER A 322 2.15 8.30 15.31
CA SER A 322 2.65 7.66 14.09
C SER A 322 3.42 8.65 13.20
N ILE A 323 2.88 9.85 12.96
CA ILE A 323 3.57 10.88 12.18
C ILE A 323 4.85 11.33 12.91
N ALA A 324 4.80 11.50 14.22
CA ALA A 324 5.99 11.84 15.01
C ALA A 324 7.10 10.78 14.88
N ILE A 325 6.75 9.49 14.95
CA ILE A 325 7.69 8.37 14.75
C ILE A 325 8.36 8.49 13.38
N LEU A 326 7.58 8.75 12.31
CA LEU A 326 8.12 8.88 10.96
C LEU A 326 9.07 10.09 10.83
N VAL A 327 8.71 11.25 11.39
CA VAL A 327 9.56 12.46 11.41
C VAL A 327 10.86 12.19 12.16
N ILE A 328 10.78 11.62 13.37
CA ILE A 328 11.96 11.29 14.20
C ILE A 328 12.87 10.27 13.47
N SER A 329 12.28 9.35 12.71
CA SER A 329 13.02 8.38 11.91
C SER A 329 13.66 8.98 10.65
N GLY A 330 13.40 10.25 10.33
CA GLY A 330 13.96 10.93 9.16
C GLY A 330 13.25 10.59 7.85
N VAL A 331 12.01 10.11 7.91
CA VAL A 331 11.19 9.84 6.71
C VAL A 331 10.71 11.15 6.11
N SER A 332 10.87 11.33 4.80
CA SER A 332 10.48 12.57 4.09
C SER A 332 9.28 12.41 3.15
N ASN A 333 8.91 11.19 2.79
CA ASN A 333 7.87 10.94 1.78
C ASN A 333 6.50 10.71 2.45
N PRO A 334 5.46 11.52 2.15
CA PRO A 334 4.14 11.38 2.74
C PRO A 334 3.42 10.07 2.40
N ARG A 335 3.85 9.33 1.37
CA ARG A 335 3.35 7.97 1.04
C ARG A 335 3.50 7.00 2.21
N TYR A 336 4.49 7.19 3.09
CA TYR A 336 4.66 6.36 4.29
C TYR A 336 3.62 6.64 5.38
N ALA A 337 2.90 7.77 5.32
CA ALA A 337 1.84 8.08 6.27
C ALA A 337 0.49 7.41 5.93
N MET A 338 0.35 6.78 4.77
CA MET A 338 -0.91 6.17 4.33
C MET A 338 -1.50 5.12 5.29
N PRO A 339 -0.71 4.23 5.92
CA PRO A 339 -1.25 3.29 6.91
C PRO A 339 -1.91 4.01 8.10
N ALA A 340 -1.36 5.16 8.51
CA ALA A 340 -1.95 5.98 9.57
C ALA A 340 -3.21 6.72 9.08
N ALA A 341 -3.18 7.22 7.84
CA ALA A 341 -4.32 7.88 7.22
C ALA A 341 -5.54 6.94 7.09
N ALA A 342 -5.33 5.64 6.89
CA ALA A 342 -6.40 4.64 6.84
C ALA A 342 -7.23 4.53 8.15
N LEU A 343 -6.75 5.08 9.28
CA LEU A 343 -7.49 5.13 10.53
C LEU A 343 -8.44 6.33 10.63
N LEU A 344 -8.14 7.42 9.91
CA LEU A 344 -8.89 8.69 9.97
C LEU A 344 -10.37 8.56 9.58
N PRO A 345 -10.78 7.74 8.60
CA PRO A 345 -12.18 7.62 8.22
C PRO A 345 -13.11 7.27 9.39
N SER A 346 -12.65 6.50 10.37
CA SER A 346 -13.45 6.17 11.56
C SER A 346 -13.79 7.39 12.44
N LEU A 347 -13.02 8.48 12.36
CA LEU A 347 -13.34 9.74 13.04
C LEU A 347 -14.53 10.48 12.39
N ALA A 348 -14.83 10.22 11.11
CA ALA A 348 -16.03 10.77 10.47
C ALA A 348 -17.30 10.27 11.16
N ALA A 349 -17.31 9.01 11.59
CA ALA A 349 -18.42 8.44 12.36
C ALA A 349 -18.55 9.09 13.75
N TYR A 350 -17.43 9.35 14.44
CA TYR A 350 -17.44 10.06 15.72
C TYR A 350 -18.07 11.45 15.61
N VAL A 351 -17.64 12.23 14.61
CA VAL A 351 -18.15 13.61 14.41
C VAL A 351 -19.60 13.61 13.97
N ALA A 352 -19.99 12.72 13.06
CA ALA A 352 -21.38 12.60 12.63
C ALA A 352 -22.31 12.18 13.79
N CYS A 353 -21.88 11.22 14.61
CA CYS A 353 -22.59 10.79 15.81
C CYS A 353 -22.79 11.96 16.77
N GLY A 354 -21.70 12.62 17.20
CA GLY A 354 -21.79 13.71 18.18
C GLY A 354 -22.60 14.92 17.71
N CYS A 355 -22.63 15.18 16.39
CA CYS A 355 -23.49 16.22 15.83
C CYS A 355 -24.99 15.86 15.88
N ALA A 356 -25.33 14.58 15.82
CA ALA A 356 -26.70 14.10 15.72
C ALA A 356 -27.34 13.75 17.08
N THR A 357 -26.57 13.22 18.02
CA THR A 357 -27.04 12.86 19.37
C THR A 357 -27.10 14.04 20.33
N SER A 358 -26.79 15.26 19.86
CA SER A 358 -26.64 16.47 20.67
C SER A 358 -25.53 16.43 21.73
N ASP A 359 -24.66 15.40 21.70
CA ASP A 359 -23.52 15.26 22.60
C ASP A 359 -22.48 16.37 22.41
N PHE A 360 -22.31 16.87 21.18
CA PHE A 360 -21.40 17.99 20.91
C PHE A 360 -21.99 19.34 21.33
N THR A 361 -21.18 20.23 21.89
CA THR A 361 -21.61 21.62 22.19
C THR A 361 -22.14 22.34 20.94
N PRO A 362 -23.04 23.34 21.10
CA PRO A 362 -23.55 24.13 19.97
C PRO A 362 -22.43 24.71 19.09
N THR A 363 -21.34 25.18 19.71
CA THR A 363 -20.16 25.71 19.03
C THR A 363 -19.49 24.65 18.16
N ARG A 364 -19.22 23.46 18.70
CA ARG A 364 -18.57 22.37 17.93
C ARG A 364 -19.46 21.86 16.80
N ARG A 365 -20.78 21.80 17.01
CA ARG A 365 -21.74 21.51 15.93
C ARG A 365 -21.72 22.58 14.84
N ARG A 366 -21.62 23.87 15.21
CA ARG A 366 -21.49 24.97 14.25
C ARG A 366 -20.21 24.85 13.43
N ILE A 367 -19.07 24.57 14.06
CA ILE A 367 -17.78 24.33 13.37
C ILE A 367 -17.91 23.15 12.39
N ALA A 368 -18.45 22.01 12.84
CA ALA A 368 -18.65 20.85 11.98
C ALA A 368 -19.55 21.17 10.76
N ARG A 369 -20.58 22.00 10.94
CA ARG A 369 -21.46 22.44 9.83
C ARG A 369 -20.72 23.34 8.85
N LEU A 370 -19.95 24.31 9.34
CA LEU A 370 -19.17 25.23 8.50
C LEU A 370 -18.14 24.48 7.66
N MET A 371 -17.58 23.40 8.21
CA MET A 371 -16.63 22.53 7.50
C MET A 371 -17.31 21.44 6.64
N CYS A 372 -18.65 21.41 6.57
CA CYS A 372 -19.40 20.37 5.85
C CYS A 372 -19.09 18.93 6.31
N LEU A 373 -18.84 18.73 7.62
CA LEU A 373 -18.45 17.44 8.21
C LEU A 373 -19.58 16.73 8.98
N THR A 374 -20.82 17.22 8.90
CA THR A 374 -21.90 16.75 9.78
C THR A 374 -22.68 15.56 9.26
N THR A 375 -22.64 15.30 7.95
CA THR A 375 -23.39 14.19 7.34
C THR A 375 -22.51 13.39 6.38
N PRO A 376 -22.81 12.09 6.19
CA PRO A 376 -22.12 11.26 5.20
C PRO A 376 -22.20 11.83 3.79
N LEU A 377 -23.30 12.52 3.44
CA LEU A 377 -23.48 13.12 2.12
C LEU A 377 -22.57 14.33 1.91
N GLN A 378 -22.45 15.23 2.88
CA GLN A 378 -21.55 16.37 2.79
C GLN A 378 -20.08 15.92 2.74
N ALA A 379 -19.73 14.93 3.57
CA ALA A 379 -18.42 14.27 3.51
C ALA A 379 -18.18 13.70 2.11
N ALA A 380 -19.15 12.97 1.55
CA ALA A 380 -19.04 12.39 0.22
C ALA A 380 -18.84 13.45 -0.87
N VAL A 381 -19.56 14.57 -0.84
CA VAL A 381 -19.40 15.65 -1.81
C VAL A 381 -18.00 16.25 -1.72
N LEU A 382 -17.50 16.55 -0.52
CA LEU A 382 -16.14 17.08 -0.35
C LEU A 382 -15.07 16.09 -0.84
N LEU A 383 -15.26 14.81 -0.52
CA LEU A 383 -14.33 13.77 -0.93
C LEU A 383 -14.38 13.51 -2.45
N LEU A 384 -15.56 13.60 -3.07
CA LEU A 384 -15.72 13.52 -4.52
C LEU A 384 -15.07 14.71 -5.22
N LEU A 385 -15.20 15.93 -4.69
CA LEU A 385 -14.47 17.09 -5.20
C LEU A 385 -12.95 16.90 -5.07
N GLY A 386 -12.48 16.37 -3.93
CA GLY A 386 -11.08 15.98 -3.74
C GLY A 386 -10.62 14.91 -4.73
N LEU A 387 -11.47 13.92 -5.02
CA LEU A 387 -11.17 12.84 -5.96
C LEU A 387 -11.15 13.33 -7.41
N LEU A 388 -12.08 14.22 -7.79
CA LEU A 388 -12.12 14.82 -9.13
C LEU A 388 -10.92 15.73 -9.37
N THR A 389 -10.58 16.59 -8.40
CA THR A 389 -9.36 17.43 -8.50
C THR A 389 -8.09 16.58 -8.57
N TRP A 390 -8.02 15.49 -7.79
CA TRP A 390 -6.92 14.53 -7.88
C TRP A 390 -6.87 13.78 -9.22
N GLY A 391 -8.02 13.37 -9.75
CA GLY A 391 -8.15 12.71 -11.05
C GLY A 391 -7.69 13.61 -12.19
N LEU A 392 -8.18 14.85 -12.24
CA LEU A 392 -7.76 15.85 -13.23
C LEU A 392 -6.25 16.16 -13.16
N TYR A 393 -5.65 16.10 -11.97
CA TYR A 393 -4.20 16.26 -11.81
C TYR A 393 -3.40 15.05 -12.33
N LYS A 394 -3.97 13.84 -12.35
CA LYS A 394 -3.26 12.59 -12.66
C LYS A 394 -3.59 11.96 -14.02
N ASP A 395 -4.73 12.29 -14.65
CA ASP A 395 -5.17 11.66 -15.90
C ASP A 395 -4.25 11.96 -17.10
N ASP A 396 -3.43 13.01 -17.04
CA ASP A 396 -2.41 13.29 -18.07
C ASP A 396 -1.19 12.33 -18.05
N LEU A 397 -1.07 11.48 -17.01
CA LEU A 397 0.18 10.76 -16.71
C LEU A 397 0.11 9.23 -16.86
N ARG A 398 -1.06 8.62 -17.03
CA ARG A 398 -1.19 7.15 -16.90
C ARG A 398 -1.08 6.40 -18.23
N ASP A 399 -1.72 6.90 -19.29
CA ASP A 399 -1.65 6.25 -20.62
C ASP A 399 -0.38 6.61 -21.39
N SER A 400 0.17 7.82 -21.19
CA SER A 400 1.43 8.28 -21.79
C SER A 400 2.68 7.61 -21.18
N ARG A 401 2.56 6.98 -20.00
CA ARG A 401 3.71 6.39 -19.27
C ARG A 401 3.69 4.87 -19.17
N GLY A 402 2.67 4.18 -19.66
CA GLY A 402 2.59 2.71 -19.62
C GLY A 402 3.77 2.04 -20.33
N GLY A 403 4.38 1.04 -19.70
CA GLY A 403 5.58 0.39 -20.25
C GLY A 403 5.24 -0.56 -21.38
N SER A 404 3.99 -1.03 -21.44
CA SER A 404 3.49 -1.98 -22.43
C SER A 404 3.64 -1.48 -23.87
N LEU A 405 3.28 -0.22 -24.16
CA LEU A 405 3.42 0.36 -25.50
C LEU A 405 4.88 0.40 -25.95
N HIS A 406 5.78 0.82 -25.06
CA HIS A 406 7.21 0.87 -25.33
C HIS A 406 7.82 -0.52 -25.49
N GLY A 407 7.35 -1.49 -24.70
CA GLY A 407 7.70 -2.90 -24.82
C GLY A 407 7.23 -3.52 -26.13
N GLN A 408 6.00 -3.22 -26.56
CA GLN A 408 5.45 -3.66 -27.84
C GLN A 408 6.25 -3.10 -29.02
N ALA A 409 6.58 -1.80 -28.98
CA ALA A 409 7.42 -1.17 -29.99
C ALA A 409 8.81 -1.81 -30.07
N LEU A 410 9.44 -2.10 -28.91
CA LEU A 410 10.70 -2.86 -28.87
C LEU A 410 10.53 -4.26 -29.47
N ALA A 411 9.47 -4.99 -29.12
CA ALA A 411 9.23 -6.34 -29.63
C ALA A 411 9.12 -6.38 -31.16
N HIS A 412 8.51 -5.37 -31.80
CA HIS A 412 8.41 -5.30 -33.26
C HIS A 412 9.76 -5.20 -33.98
N THR A 413 10.81 -4.72 -33.30
CA THR A 413 12.18 -4.67 -33.85
C THR A 413 12.89 -6.02 -33.80
N ILE A 414 12.42 -6.95 -32.96
CA ILE A 414 13.06 -8.24 -32.73
C ILE A 414 12.38 -9.29 -33.62
N LYS A 415 13.15 -9.91 -34.53
CA LYS A 415 12.63 -10.83 -35.55
C LYS A 415 12.84 -12.31 -35.24
N SER A 416 13.63 -12.64 -34.23
CA SER A 416 13.96 -14.01 -33.83
C SER A 416 14.12 -14.09 -32.32
N ASN A 417 14.23 -15.31 -31.79
CA ASN A 417 14.43 -15.52 -30.36
C ASN A 417 15.65 -14.74 -29.87
N ALA A 418 15.49 -14.00 -28.79
CA ALA A 418 16.51 -13.08 -28.29
C ALA A 418 16.60 -13.10 -26.77
N ILE A 419 17.83 -13.10 -26.27
CA ILE A 419 18.14 -12.78 -24.87
C ILE A 419 18.39 -11.28 -24.77
N ILE A 420 17.85 -10.62 -23.75
CA ILE A 420 18.07 -9.19 -23.50
C ILE A 420 18.67 -9.01 -22.10
N TRP A 421 19.90 -8.52 -22.02
CA TRP A 421 20.49 -8.09 -20.76
C TRP A 421 20.06 -6.66 -20.42
N ALA A 422 19.70 -6.41 -19.17
CA ALA A 422 19.40 -5.08 -18.66
C ALA A 422 19.68 -4.98 -17.15
N ASP A 423 19.92 -3.76 -16.67
CA ASP A 423 20.04 -3.44 -15.23
C ASP A 423 19.21 -2.22 -14.87
N ASP A 424 19.65 -0.99 -15.17
CA ASP A 424 18.97 0.23 -14.73
C ASP A 424 17.57 0.37 -15.36
N LEU A 425 17.34 -0.23 -16.53
CA LEU A 425 16.01 -0.31 -17.15
C LEU A 425 15.07 -1.23 -16.36
N ILE A 426 15.57 -2.38 -15.88
CA ILE A 426 14.80 -3.31 -15.05
C ILE A 426 14.52 -2.68 -13.69
N GLU A 427 15.50 -1.99 -13.10
CA GLU A 427 15.34 -1.31 -11.81
C GLU A 427 14.30 -0.16 -11.89
N ALA A 428 14.18 0.49 -13.05
CA ALA A 428 13.25 1.59 -13.24
C ALA A 428 11.86 1.13 -13.70
N ARG A 429 11.80 0.30 -14.76
CA ARG A 429 10.61 -0.02 -15.54
C ARG A 429 10.65 -1.44 -16.10
N PRO A 430 10.60 -2.47 -15.23
CA PRO A 430 10.67 -3.86 -15.67
C PRO A 430 9.44 -4.28 -16.48
N ASP A 431 8.34 -3.54 -16.34
CA ASP A 431 7.11 -3.68 -17.12
C ASP A 431 7.30 -3.47 -18.63
N ILE A 432 8.32 -2.73 -19.07
CA ILE A 432 8.65 -2.57 -20.50
C ILE A 432 9.11 -3.90 -21.09
N LEU A 433 10.04 -4.59 -20.42
CA LEU A 433 10.56 -5.87 -20.91
C LEU A 433 9.50 -6.97 -20.81
N LEU A 434 8.65 -6.94 -19.76
CA LEU A 434 7.48 -7.82 -19.66
C LEU A 434 6.52 -7.61 -20.85
N GLY A 435 6.20 -6.35 -21.17
CA GLY A 435 5.37 -6.02 -22.34
C GLY A 435 5.98 -6.50 -23.66
N ALA A 436 7.31 -6.39 -23.80
CA ALA A 436 8.01 -6.92 -24.96
C ALA A 436 7.92 -8.45 -25.07
N GLN A 437 8.08 -9.17 -23.96
CA GLN A 437 7.91 -10.63 -23.92
C GLN A 437 6.50 -11.05 -24.32
N HIS A 438 5.48 -10.43 -23.73
CA HIS A 438 4.08 -10.76 -24.02
C HIS A 438 3.75 -10.53 -25.49
N ARG A 439 4.16 -9.39 -26.06
CA ARG A 439 3.91 -9.08 -27.47
C ARG A 439 4.63 -10.04 -28.40
N ALA A 440 5.93 -10.29 -28.18
CA ALA A 440 6.71 -11.19 -29.02
C ALA A 440 6.16 -12.62 -29.01
N ARG A 441 5.62 -13.07 -27.87
CA ARG A 441 5.00 -14.40 -27.74
C ARG A 441 3.79 -14.57 -28.66
N LEU A 442 3.03 -13.51 -28.94
CA LEU A 442 1.93 -13.53 -29.91
C LEU A 442 2.43 -13.76 -31.34
N ASP A 443 3.63 -13.30 -31.65
CA ASP A 443 4.29 -13.47 -32.95
C ASP A 443 5.15 -14.76 -33.00
N GLY A 444 5.05 -15.65 -32.00
CA GLY A 444 5.81 -16.90 -31.90
C GLY A 444 7.29 -16.73 -31.52
N ILE A 445 7.71 -15.52 -31.17
CA ILE A 445 9.09 -15.18 -30.83
C ILE A 445 9.29 -15.20 -29.32
N ARG A 446 10.36 -15.86 -28.86
CA ARG A 446 10.75 -15.88 -27.44
C ARG A 446 11.76 -14.77 -27.15
N ILE A 447 11.34 -13.80 -26.35
CA ILE A 447 12.24 -12.83 -25.70
C ILE A 447 12.51 -13.28 -24.26
N THR A 448 13.78 -13.32 -23.86
CA THR A 448 14.20 -13.69 -22.51
C THR A 448 15.02 -12.55 -21.89
N PRO A 449 14.37 -11.64 -21.14
CA PRO A 449 15.04 -10.63 -20.35
C PRO A 449 15.78 -11.28 -19.19
N LEU A 450 17.00 -10.82 -18.94
CA LEU A 450 17.84 -11.24 -17.83
C LEU A 450 18.32 -10.00 -17.07
N TRP A 451 18.08 -9.96 -15.76
CA TRP A 451 18.64 -8.91 -14.92
C TRP A 451 20.11 -9.21 -14.62
N LYS A 452 21.01 -8.54 -15.34
CA LYS A 452 22.45 -8.81 -15.34
C LYS A 452 23.26 -7.71 -14.64
N LYS A 453 22.83 -7.36 -13.42
CA LYS A 453 23.39 -6.23 -12.65
C LYS A 453 24.90 -6.33 -12.44
N ALA A 454 25.39 -7.49 -11.99
CA ALA A 454 26.80 -7.64 -11.64
C ALA A 454 27.70 -7.56 -12.88
N GLU A 455 27.31 -8.23 -13.96
CA GLU A 455 27.99 -8.22 -15.26
C GLU A 455 27.96 -6.83 -15.90
N MET A 456 26.81 -6.15 -15.86
CA MET A 456 26.66 -4.81 -16.44
C MET A 456 27.37 -3.71 -15.62
N LEU A 457 27.55 -3.89 -14.30
CA LEU A 457 28.42 -3.03 -13.49
C LEU A 457 29.90 -3.16 -13.88
N ARG A 458 30.32 -4.33 -14.38
CA ARG A 458 31.67 -4.59 -14.90
C ARG A 458 31.83 -4.27 -16.41
N ALA A 459 30.79 -3.69 -17.03
CA ALA A 459 30.76 -3.37 -18.45
C ALA A 459 30.98 -4.61 -19.37
N GLU A 460 30.53 -5.79 -18.93
CA GLU A 460 30.58 -7.01 -19.74
C GLU A 460 29.52 -6.96 -20.85
N LEU A 461 29.83 -7.58 -22.00
CA LEU A 461 28.88 -7.71 -23.10
C LEU A 461 28.12 -9.04 -22.99
N PRO A 462 26.84 -9.08 -23.40
CA PRO A 462 26.15 -10.35 -23.58
C PRO A 462 26.81 -11.16 -24.71
N PRO A 463 26.48 -12.47 -24.83
CA PRO A 463 26.94 -13.28 -25.95
C PRO A 463 26.63 -12.63 -27.32
N PRO A 464 27.48 -12.83 -28.35
CA PRO A 464 27.21 -12.30 -29.68
C PRO A 464 25.81 -12.66 -30.18
N GLY A 465 25.13 -11.70 -30.80
CA GLY A 465 23.75 -11.82 -31.28
C GLY A 465 22.67 -11.53 -30.24
N ALA A 466 22.98 -11.63 -28.93
CA ALA A 466 22.08 -11.21 -27.86
C ALA A 466 21.99 -9.67 -27.77
N LEU A 467 20.96 -9.20 -27.08
CA LEU A 467 20.67 -7.78 -26.94
C LEU A 467 21.07 -7.26 -25.56
N ILE A 468 21.37 -5.97 -25.49
CA ILE A 468 21.58 -5.22 -24.25
C ILE A 468 20.76 -3.93 -24.30
N ALA A 469 19.99 -3.67 -23.26
CA ALA A 469 19.22 -2.43 -23.11
C ALA A 469 19.92 -1.52 -22.09
N LEU A 470 20.31 -0.33 -22.56
CA LEU A 470 21.03 0.67 -21.77
C LEU A 470 20.17 1.92 -21.61
N ARG A 471 20.01 2.39 -20.37
CA ARG A 471 19.40 3.71 -20.11
C ARG A 471 20.36 4.81 -20.55
N THR A 472 19.75 5.83 -21.16
CA THR A 472 20.45 6.98 -21.76
C THR A 472 19.97 8.31 -21.17
N ASP A 473 19.07 8.27 -20.19
CA ASP A 473 18.65 9.45 -19.43
C ASP A 473 19.65 9.81 -18.32
N ALA A 474 19.56 11.05 -17.81
CA ALA A 474 20.45 11.57 -16.78
C ALA A 474 20.43 10.79 -15.44
N GLY A 475 19.45 9.89 -15.24
CA GLY A 475 19.35 9.05 -14.07
C GLY A 475 20.12 7.73 -14.17
N SER A 476 20.93 7.53 -15.22
CA SER A 476 21.75 6.33 -15.40
C SER A 476 23.14 6.66 -15.93
N THR A 477 24.12 5.86 -15.52
CA THR A 477 25.52 5.92 -16.03
C THR A 477 25.81 4.81 -17.05
N GLU A 478 24.81 4.00 -17.43
CA GLU A 478 25.01 2.84 -18.30
C GLU A 478 25.59 3.25 -19.66
N HIS A 479 25.08 4.33 -20.26
CA HIS A 479 25.56 4.79 -21.56
C HIS A 479 27.05 5.18 -21.54
N GLU A 480 27.49 5.87 -20.49
CA GLU A 480 28.90 6.25 -20.29
C GLU A 480 29.77 5.02 -20.05
N ARG A 481 29.30 4.10 -19.20
CA ARG A 481 30.01 2.86 -18.87
C ARG A 481 30.30 1.99 -20.11
N TYR A 482 29.38 1.96 -21.06
CA TYR A 482 29.50 1.21 -22.31
C TYR A 482 30.08 2.02 -23.48
N ALA A 483 30.51 3.27 -23.27
CA ALA A 483 31.02 4.14 -24.33
C ALA A 483 32.19 3.52 -25.11
N HIS A 484 33.08 2.79 -24.44
CA HIS A 484 34.21 2.13 -25.10
C HIS A 484 33.79 1.02 -26.07
N HIS A 485 32.77 0.22 -25.73
CA HIS A 485 32.24 -0.82 -26.63
C HIS A 485 31.49 -0.20 -27.81
N LEU A 486 30.79 0.92 -27.58
CA LEU A 486 30.12 1.69 -28.64
C LEU A 486 31.15 2.27 -29.62
N ALA A 487 32.22 2.88 -29.11
CA ALA A 487 33.30 3.42 -29.93
C ALA A 487 34.04 2.33 -30.71
N ALA A 488 34.18 1.13 -30.14
CA ALA A 488 34.80 -0.03 -30.78
C ALA A 488 33.87 -0.75 -31.78
N GLY A 489 32.64 -0.26 -32.01
CA GLY A 489 31.69 -0.88 -32.95
C GLY A 489 31.19 -2.26 -32.52
N ARG A 490 31.26 -2.60 -31.22
CA ARG A 490 30.83 -3.92 -30.70
C ARG A 490 29.34 -4.02 -30.39
N LEU A 491 28.61 -2.92 -30.57
CA LEU A 491 27.20 -2.77 -30.26
C LEU A 491 26.49 -2.09 -31.43
N GLU A 492 25.59 -2.82 -32.08
CA GLU A 492 24.74 -2.31 -33.15
C GLU A 492 23.42 -1.78 -32.58
N LEU A 493 23.04 -0.53 -32.88
CA LEU A 493 21.78 0.04 -32.40
C LEU A 493 20.58 -0.61 -33.09
N ILE A 494 19.65 -1.17 -32.31
CA ILE A 494 18.42 -1.82 -32.80
C ILE A 494 17.19 -0.94 -32.55
N TYR A 495 17.14 -0.29 -31.39
CA TYR A 495 15.97 0.46 -30.97
C TYR A 495 16.36 1.65 -30.09
N THR A 496 15.65 2.76 -30.24
CA THR A 496 15.79 3.95 -29.39
C THR A 496 14.40 4.43 -29.00
N THR A 497 14.23 4.78 -27.73
CA THR A 497 12.95 5.32 -27.28
C THR A 497 13.08 6.25 -26.08
N ARG A 498 12.08 7.13 -25.95
CA ARG A 498 11.88 7.98 -24.80
C ARG A 498 10.50 7.66 -24.22
N VAL A 499 10.51 7.08 -23.01
CA VAL A 499 9.29 6.61 -22.33
C VAL A 499 8.58 7.73 -21.57
N SER A 500 9.36 8.69 -21.07
CA SER A 500 8.86 9.87 -20.40
C SER A 500 9.91 10.97 -20.42
N ASP A 501 9.61 12.12 -19.83
CA ASP A 501 10.58 13.21 -19.71
C ASP A 501 11.86 12.79 -18.99
N ILE A 502 11.77 11.79 -18.10
CA ILE A 502 12.83 11.34 -17.20
C ILE A 502 13.39 9.95 -17.52
N LEU A 503 12.88 9.26 -18.54
CA LEU A 503 13.37 7.91 -18.87
C LEU A 503 13.49 7.71 -20.37
N SER A 504 14.70 7.37 -20.80
CA SER A 504 15.03 7.02 -22.17
C SER A 504 16.01 5.86 -22.18
N PHE A 505 15.90 4.99 -23.17
CA PHE A 505 16.82 3.86 -23.31
C PHE A 505 17.05 3.52 -24.77
N ARG A 506 18.16 2.84 -25.00
CA ARG A 506 18.53 2.28 -26.30
C ARG A 506 18.83 0.80 -26.15
N THR A 507 18.38 0.02 -27.11
CA THR A 507 18.68 -1.41 -27.19
C THR A 507 19.67 -1.64 -28.31
N TYR A 508 20.72 -2.38 -28.00
CA TYR A 508 21.79 -2.73 -28.92
C TYR A 508 21.90 -4.24 -29.07
N ARG A 509 22.40 -4.70 -30.22
CA ARG A 509 22.83 -6.08 -30.45
C ARG A 509 24.33 -6.18 -30.24
N ALA A 510 24.77 -7.14 -29.45
CA ALA A 510 26.19 -7.42 -29.29
C ALA A 510 26.74 -8.10 -30.53
N LEU A 511 27.84 -7.57 -31.06
CA LEU A 511 28.57 -8.12 -32.19
C LEU A 511 29.76 -8.93 -31.71
N GLU A 512 30.24 -9.85 -32.56
CA GLU A 512 31.52 -10.52 -32.31
C GLU A 512 32.64 -9.49 -32.21
N PRO A 513 33.69 -9.74 -31.40
CA PRO A 513 34.91 -8.95 -31.48
C PRO A 513 35.41 -9.00 -32.94
N ALA A 514 35.78 -7.86 -33.52
CA ALA A 514 36.47 -7.88 -34.80
C ALA A 514 37.70 -8.79 -34.68
N SER A 515 37.76 -9.85 -35.51
CA SER A 515 38.96 -10.68 -35.60
C SER A 515 40.15 -9.78 -35.93
N PRO A 516 41.28 -9.90 -35.21
CA PRO A 516 42.44 -9.03 -35.39
C PRO A 516 43.07 -9.14 -36.78
#